data_AF-R1CZD8-F1
#
_entry.id   AF-R1CZD8-F1
#
_cell.length_a   1.000
_cell.length_b   1.000
_cell.length_c   1.000
_cell.angle_alpha   90.00
_cell.angle_beta   90.00
_cell.angle_gamma   90.00
#
_symmetry.space_group_name_H-M   'P 1'
#
loop_
_entity.id
_entity.type
_entity.pdbx_description
1 polymer ?
#
loop_
_entity_poly.entity_id
_entity_poly.type
_entity_poly.pdbx_seq_one_letter_code
_entity_poly.pdbx_strand_id
1 'polypeptide(L)'
;MGGEAAPAAADALRALLEEEDEDLTGFAEDAAVQEALSCGRDLREHAEEVESSLRAVERESIADYIKESESLAGLHTQIRECDGVLDTMESMLRGFQSDLASISAQIKYLQDESLSMNVRLRNRKAAETQLSSFITQIVVPPELISQICEAEVDASYLGYVQQLDAKVSFAKLESTAMTSACADIAPELEKLRLKSVQRIRDFLLERVGRLKRRMTNTQILQNSVLLKYKGLYAFLQSHAPDVKTVFVEEQLLADNGKMISFVKQAEPLLVPGAPPEDAAKVDKGAMEHLTREFYDKWKAGIEAIHRDVVQSFSNFKLGMDILKQVLTQLLLYYTRFLDLVKQAFPHGPPFAQYILSIPTLMNEIKHFSRNF
;
A
#
# COMPACT_ATOMS: atom_id res chain seq x y z
N MET A 1 -110.96 -70.01 -65.79
CA MET A 1 -109.60 -70.06 -65.22
C MET A 1 -109.34 -68.67 -64.70
N GLY A 2 -109.51 -68.43 -63.42
CA GLY A 2 -108.61 -68.95 -62.40
C GLY A 2 -107.74 -67.76 -62.01
N GLY A 3 -108.11 -67.12 -60.90
CA GLY A 3 -107.35 -66.01 -60.34
C GLY A 3 -106.11 -66.52 -59.62
N GLU A 4 -105.09 -65.66 -59.52
CA GLU A 4 -104.02 -65.79 -58.53
C GLU A 4 -103.13 -64.52 -58.44
N ALA A 5 -103.73 -63.33 -58.53
CA ALA A 5 -103.03 -62.06 -58.26
C ALA A 5 -103.76 -61.15 -57.25
N ALA A 6 -104.86 -61.61 -56.67
CA ALA A 6 -105.78 -60.80 -55.88
C ALA A 6 -105.39 -60.52 -54.39
N PRO A 7 -104.66 -61.37 -53.64
CA PRO A 7 -104.54 -61.14 -52.19
C PRO A 7 -103.53 -60.06 -51.80
N ALA A 8 -102.40 -59.91 -52.52
CA ALA A 8 -101.34 -58.98 -52.11
C ALA A 8 -101.70 -57.49 -52.26
N ALA A 9 -102.45 -57.14 -53.30
CA ALA A 9 -102.91 -55.76 -53.50
C ALA A 9 -104.08 -55.40 -52.57
N ALA A 10 -104.94 -56.37 -52.24
CA ALA A 10 -106.03 -56.18 -51.30
C ALA A 10 -105.52 -56.04 -49.85
N ASP A 11 -104.51 -56.82 -49.45
CA ASP A 11 -103.89 -56.71 -48.13
C ASP A 11 -103.09 -55.41 -47.97
N ALA A 12 -102.41 -54.93 -49.01
CA ALA A 12 -101.72 -53.64 -48.97
C ALA A 12 -102.69 -52.45 -48.91
N LEU A 13 -103.81 -52.50 -49.63
CA LEU A 13 -104.86 -51.48 -49.54
C LEU A 13 -105.52 -51.50 -48.16
N ARG A 14 -105.71 -52.69 -47.58
CA ARG A 14 -106.25 -52.86 -46.24
C ARG A 14 -105.31 -52.34 -45.17
N ALA A 15 -104.00 -52.57 -45.30
CA ALA A 15 -103.00 -52.02 -44.39
C ALA A 15 -102.95 -50.49 -44.45
N LEU A 16 -103.03 -49.90 -45.65
CA LEU A 16 -103.11 -48.44 -45.80
C LEU A 16 -104.39 -47.85 -45.21
N LEU A 17 -105.53 -48.53 -45.37
CA LEU A 17 -106.79 -48.09 -44.77
C LEU A 17 -106.79 -48.26 -43.24
N GLU A 18 -106.15 -49.32 -42.71
CA GLU A 18 -105.98 -49.52 -41.28
C GLU A 18 -105.00 -48.47 -40.68
N GLU A 19 -103.96 -48.06 -41.41
CA GLU A 19 -103.06 -46.95 -41.03
C GLU A 19 -103.79 -45.59 -41.05
N GLU A 20 -104.59 -45.31 -42.09
CA GLU A 20 -105.40 -44.09 -42.17
C GLU A 20 -106.49 -44.04 -41.09
N ASP A 21 -107.11 -45.17 -40.75
CA ASP A 21 -108.09 -45.27 -39.66
C ASP A 21 -107.43 -45.09 -38.28
N GLU A 22 -106.24 -45.65 -38.05
CA GLU A 22 -105.46 -45.42 -36.82
C GLU A 22 -105.09 -43.93 -36.67
N ASP A 23 -104.61 -43.30 -37.73
CA ASP A 23 -104.32 -41.86 -37.75
C ASP A 23 -105.58 -41.02 -37.49
N LEU A 24 -106.72 -41.36 -38.11
CA LEU A 24 -108.01 -40.69 -37.88
C LEU A 24 -108.47 -40.83 -36.42
N THR A 25 -108.26 -41.98 -35.79
CA THR A 25 -108.56 -42.17 -34.36
C THR A 25 -107.62 -41.37 -33.47
N GLY A 26 -106.32 -41.30 -33.79
CA GLY A 26 -105.36 -40.47 -33.07
C GLY A 26 -105.67 -38.97 -33.16
N PHE A 27 -106.10 -38.49 -34.32
CA PHE A 27 -106.54 -37.10 -34.50
C PHE A 27 -107.87 -36.81 -33.77
N ALA A 28 -108.78 -37.79 -33.67
CA ALA A 28 -110.05 -37.64 -32.94
C ALA A 28 -109.87 -37.63 -31.40
N GLU A 29 -108.72 -38.07 -30.89
CA GLU A 29 -108.37 -38.02 -29.46
C GLU A 29 -107.68 -36.70 -29.06
N ASP A 30 -107.27 -35.86 -30.01
CA ASP A 30 -106.65 -34.57 -29.72
C ASP A 30 -107.68 -33.61 -29.08
N ALA A 31 -107.33 -33.05 -27.92
CA ALA A 31 -108.22 -32.22 -27.13
C ALA A 31 -108.70 -30.96 -27.88
N ALA A 32 -107.88 -30.39 -28.77
CA ALA A 32 -108.26 -29.24 -29.59
C ALA A 32 -109.23 -29.65 -30.72
N VAL A 33 -109.03 -30.85 -31.30
CA VAL A 33 -109.93 -31.43 -32.32
C VAL A 33 -111.29 -31.78 -31.71
N GLN A 34 -111.32 -32.34 -30.50
CA GLN A 34 -112.57 -32.60 -29.77
C GLN A 34 -113.33 -31.33 -29.39
N GLU A 35 -112.62 -30.28 -28.95
CA GLU A 35 -113.22 -28.98 -28.64
C GLU A 35 -113.84 -28.34 -29.89
N ALA A 36 -113.13 -28.36 -31.03
CA ALA A 36 -113.61 -27.85 -32.30
C ALA A 36 -114.85 -28.60 -32.82
N LEU A 37 -114.84 -29.94 -32.75
CA LEU A 37 -115.97 -30.79 -33.16
C LEU A 37 -117.19 -30.64 -32.24
N SER A 38 -116.99 -30.48 -30.92
CA SER A 38 -118.09 -30.30 -29.95
C SER A 38 -118.85 -28.98 -30.13
N CYS A 39 -118.18 -27.95 -30.67
CA CYS A 39 -118.77 -26.67 -31.04
C CYS A 39 -119.41 -26.67 -32.44
N GLY A 40 -119.35 -27.77 -33.17
CA GLY A 40 -119.96 -27.92 -34.51
C GLY A 40 -119.29 -27.10 -35.61
N ARG A 41 -118.03 -26.66 -35.44
CA ARG A 41 -117.26 -25.95 -36.49
C ARG A 41 -116.50 -26.94 -37.37
N ASP A 42 -116.27 -26.56 -38.63
CA ASP A 42 -115.41 -27.31 -39.54
C ASP A 42 -113.96 -27.28 -39.02
N LEU A 43 -113.29 -28.44 -38.97
CA LEU A 43 -111.89 -28.55 -38.54
C LEU A 43 -110.93 -27.77 -39.43
N ARG A 44 -111.30 -27.57 -40.71
CA ARG A 44 -110.53 -26.71 -41.62
C ARG A 44 -110.64 -25.24 -41.22
N GLU A 45 -111.84 -24.79 -40.86
CA GLU A 45 -112.05 -23.42 -40.36
C GLU A 45 -111.32 -23.20 -39.02
N HIS A 46 -111.32 -24.20 -38.13
CA HIS A 46 -110.57 -24.12 -36.88
C HIS A 46 -109.05 -24.12 -37.08
N ALA A 47 -108.52 -24.93 -37.99
CA ALA A 47 -107.10 -24.91 -38.35
C ALA A 47 -106.70 -23.55 -38.95
N GLU A 48 -107.56 -22.96 -39.80
CA GLU A 48 -107.36 -21.60 -40.32
C GLU A 48 -107.41 -20.53 -39.21
N GLU A 49 -108.30 -20.68 -38.22
CA GLU A 49 -108.35 -19.79 -37.04
C GLU A 49 -107.09 -19.90 -36.17
N VAL A 50 -106.61 -21.12 -35.89
CA VAL A 50 -105.37 -21.36 -35.12
C VAL A 50 -104.16 -20.86 -35.88
N GLU A 51 -104.07 -21.12 -37.18
CA GLU A 51 -102.98 -20.61 -38.03
C GLU A 51 -103.00 -19.07 -38.06
N SER A 52 -104.19 -18.46 -38.13
CA SER A 52 -104.36 -17.01 -38.05
C SER A 52 -103.93 -16.44 -36.69
N SER A 53 -104.28 -17.12 -35.59
CA SER A 53 -103.90 -16.76 -34.22
C SER A 53 -102.39 -16.91 -34.00
N LEU A 54 -101.79 -18.01 -34.46
CA LEU A 54 -100.35 -18.23 -34.39
C LEU A 54 -99.60 -17.15 -35.18
N ARG A 55 -100.03 -16.85 -36.41
CA ARG A 55 -99.48 -15.74 -37.19
C ARG A 55 -99.69 -14.38 -36.53
N ALA A 56 -100.71 -14.21 -35.70
CA ALA A 56 -100.91 -12.97 -34.94
C ALA A 56 -99.92 -12.87 -33.78
N VAL A 57 -99.75 -13.94 -32.99
CA VAL A 57 -98.78 -14.01 -31.88
C VAL A 57 -97.34 -13.92 -32.37
N GLU A 58 -97.02 -14.55 -33.51
CA GLU A 58 -95.72 -14.44 -34.16
C GLU A 58 -95.46 -12.99 -34.60
N ARG A 59 -96.45 -12.32 -35.19
CA ARG A 59 -96.33 -10.91 -35.56
C ARG A 59 -96.17 -10.01 -34.34
N GLU A 60 -96.87 -10.30 -33.24
CA GLU A 60 -96.75 -9.57 -31.97
C GLU A 60 -95.36 -9.78 -31.35
N SER A 61 -94.88 -11.02 -31.30
CA SER A 61 -93.54 -11.35 -30.78
C SER A 61 -92.43 -10.73 -31.62
N ILE A 62 -92.56 -10.74 -32.96
CA ILE A 62 -91.64 -10.05 -33.86
C ILE A 62 -91.70 -8.53 -33.61
N ALA A 63 -92.88 -7.96 -33.40
CA ALA A 63 -93.03 -6.54 -33.09
C ALA A 63 -92.35 -6.17 -31.76
N ASP A 64 -92.47 -7.01 -30.73
CA ASP A 64 -91.80 -6.82 -29.44
C ASP A 64 -90.27 -6.94 -29.57
N TYR A 65 -89.78 -7.93 -30.33
CA TYR A 65 -88.35 -8.05 -30.63
C TYR A 65 -87.81 -6.85 -31.41
N ILE A 66 -88.57 -6.35 -32.40
CA ILE A 66 -88.21 -5.14 -33.15
C ILE A 66 -88.18 -3.93 -32.22
N LYS A 67 -89.15 -3.81 -31.32
CA LYS A 67 -89.25 -2.70 -30.36
C LYS A 67 -88.08 -2.69 -29.37
N GLU A 68 -87.69 -3.85 -28.83
CA GLU A 68 -86.57 -3.95 -27.90
C GLU A 68 -85.20 -4.01 -28.61
N SER A 69 -85.16 -4.29 -29.93
CA SER A 69 -83.91 -4.36 -30.69
C SER A 69 -83.09 -3.08 -30.62
N GLU A 70 -83.74 -1.91 -30.61
CA GLU A 70 -83.08 -0.61 -30.54
C GLU A 70 -82.47 -0.37 -29.16
N SER A 71 -83.17 -0.77 -28.10
CA SER A 71 -82.67 -0.74 -26.72
C SER A 71 -81.46 -1.66 -26.52
N LEU A 72 -81.54 -2.90 -27.02
CA LEU A 72 -80.45 -3.87 -26.96
C LEU A 72 -79.22 -3.43 -27.76
N ALA A 73 -79.45 -2.84 -28.95
CA ALA A 73 -78.39 -2.26 -29.76
C ALA A 73 -77.74 -1.06 -29.07
N GLY A 74 -78.53 -0.20 -28.42
CA GLY A 74 -78.05 0.90 -27.60
C GLY A 74 -77.16 0.43 -26.45
N LEU A 75 -77.61 -0.59 -25.70
CA LEU A 75 -76.85 -1.17 -24.59
C LEU A 75 -75.55 -1.82 -25.08
N HIS A 76 -75.59 -2.57 -26.18
CA HIS A 76 -74.39 -3.15 -26.78
C HIS A 76 -73.41 -2.08 -27.25
N THR A 77 -73.90 -0.96 -27.78
CA THR A 77 -73.07 0.19 -28.16
C THR A 77 -72.39 0.80 -26.94
N GLN A 78 -73.13 1.00 -25.83
CA GLN A 78 -72.57 1.51 -24.58
C GLN A 78 -71.55 0.55 -23.95
N ILE A 79 -71.78 -0.76 -24.00
CA ILE A 79 -70.81 -1.75 -23.51
C ILE A 79 -69.53 -1.66 -24.34
N ARG A 80 -69.64 -1.55 -25.66
CA ARG A 80 -68.46 -1.34 -26.53
C ARG A 80 -67.74 -0.03 -26.26
N GLU A 81 -68.48 1.04 -25.96
CA GLU A 81 -67.87 2.32 -25.58
C GLU A 81 -67.10 2.18 -24.26
N CYS A 82 -67.67 1.52 -23.26
CA CYS A 82 -67.00 1.21 -22.00
C CYS A 82 -65.76 0.32 -22.21
N ASP A 83 -65.85 -0.72 -23.05
CA ASP A 83 -64.70 -1.55 -23.40
C ASP A 83 -63.61 -0.71 -24.07
N GLY A 84 -63.97 0.20 -24.97
CA GLY A 84 -63.01 1.13 -25.59
C GLY A 84 -62.32 2.03 -24.56
N VAL A 85 -63.07 2.55 -23.58
CA VAL A 85 -62.49 3.34 -22.48
C VAL A 85 -61.55 2.48 -21.62
N LEU A 86 -61.97 1.26 -21.27
CA LEU A 86 -61.12 0.34 -20.48
C LEU A 86 -59.85 -0.04 -21.24
N ASP A 87 -59.94 -0.29 -22.54
CA ASP A 87 -58.78 -0.61 -23.39
C ASP A 87 -57.81 0.57 -23.44
N THR A 88 -58.32 1.82 -23.51
CA THR A 88 -57.47 3.01 -23.43
C THR A 88 -56.77 3.16 -22.07
N MET A 89 -57.48 2.89 -20.96
CA MET A 89 -56.90 2.93 -19.61
C MET A 89 -55.86 1.81 -19.44
N GLU A 90 -56.12 0.61 -19.95
CA GLU A 90 -55.16 -0.49 -19.92
C GLU A 90 -53.89 -0.14 -20.70
N SER A 91 -54.05 0.40 -21.91
CA SER A 91 -52.90 0.81 -22.73
C SER A 91 -52.07 1.89 -22.03
N MET A 92 -52.72 2.88 -21.42
CA MET A 92 -52.05 3.93 -20.66
C MET A 92 -51.30 3.37 -19.44
N LEU A 93 -51.93 2.48 -18.66
CA LEU A 93 -51.30 1.86 -17.49
C LEU A 93 -50.14 0.94 -17.87
N ARG A 94 -50.25 0.17 -18.96
CA ARG A 94 -49.14 -0.61 -19.52
C ARG A 94 -47.99 0.29 -19.97
N GLY A 95 -48.30 1.45 -20.57
CA GLY A 95 -47.32 2.48 -20.89
C GLY A 95 -46.57 2.97 -19.65
N PHE A 96 -47.30 3.41 -18.62
CA PHE A 96 -46.70 3.83 -17.35
C PHE A 96 -45.87 2.74 -16.67
N GLN A 97 -46.33 1.48 -16.71
CA GLN A 97 -45.59 0.35 -16.17
C GLN A 97 -44.26 0.14 -16.91
N SER A 98 -44.30 0.22 -18.25
CA SER A 98 -43.10 0.10 -19.10
C SER A 98 -42.11 1.23 -18.81
N ASP A 99 -42.60 2.47 -18.73
CA ASP A 99 -41.77 3.64 -18.44
C ASP A 99 -41.14 3.55 -17.05
N LEU A 100 -41.89 3.15 -16.02
CA LEU A 100 -41.36 2.93 -14.68
C LEU A 100 -40.31 1.81 -14.64
N ALA A 101 -40.51 0.73 -15.40
CA ALA A 101 -39.54 -0.35 -15.49
C ALA A 101 -38.24 0.12 -16.16
N SER A 102 -38.35 0.89 -17.24
CA SER A 102 -37.21 1.49 -17.95
C SER A 102 -36.45 2.47 -17.07
N ILE A 103 -37.14 3.41 -16.42
CA ILE A 103 -36.54 4.39 -15.51
C ILE A 103 -35.85 3.68 -14.33
N SER A 104 -36.49 2.68 -13.74
CA SER A 104 -35.91 1.90 -12.64
C SER A 104 -34.63 1.17 -13.07
N ALA A 105 -34.62 0.61 -14.27
CA ALA A 105 -33.42 -0.03 -14.83
C ALA A 105 -32.30 0.99 -15.08
N GLN A 106 -32.62 2.19 -15.59
CA GLN A 106 -31.63 3.27 -15.78
C GLN A 106 -31.08 3.78 -14.46
N ILE A 107 -31.92 3.97 -13.43
CA ILE A 107 -31.49 4.39 -12.09
C ILE A 107 -30.54 3.33 -11.52
N LYS A 108 -30.89 2.05 -11.64
CA LYS A 108 -30.03 0.95 -11.16
C LYS A 108 -28.69 0.94 -11.89
N TYR A 109 -28.71 1.09 -13.22
CA TYR A 109 -27.48 1.17 -14.02
C TYR A 109 -26.59 2.33 -13.57
N LEU A 110 -27.14 3.55 -13.44
CA LEU A 110 -26.39 4.72 -12.97
C LEU A 110 -25.86 4.54 -11.55
N GLN A 111 -26.62 3.87 -10.69
CA GLN A 111 -26.19 3.58 -9.32
C GLN A 111 -25.02 2.60 -9.30
N ASP A 112 -25.10 1.50 -10.06
CA ASP A 112 -24.03 0.51 -10.19
C ASP A 112 -22.76 1.15 -10.80
N GLU A 113 -22.92 1.99 -11.82
CA GLU A 113 -21.81 2.69 -12.46
C GLU A 113 -21.15 3.69 -11.50
N SER A 114 -21.94 4.48 -10.76
CA SER A 114 -21.46 5.42 -9.74
C SER A 114 -20.69 4.71 -8.61
N LEU A 115 -21.20 3.58 -8.13
CA LEU A 115 -20.50 2.76 -7.12
C LEU A 115 -19.17 2.22 -7.67
N SER A 116 -19.18 1.73 -8.91
CA SER A 116 -17.96 1.25 -9.56
C SER A 116 -16.90 2.35 -9.73
N MET A 117 -17.33 3.55 -10.12
CA MET A 117 -16.46 4.71 -10.28
C MET A 117 -15.89 5.16 -8.93
N ASN A 118 -16.70 5.15 -7.87
CA ASN A 118 -16.25 5.46 -6.52
C ASN A 118 -15.17 4.49 -6.01
N VAL A 119 -15.33 3.19 -6.27
CA VAL A 119 -14.31 2.19 -5.92
C VAL A 119 -13.01 2.46 -6.68
N ARG A 120 -13.09 2.70 -8.00
CA ARG A 120 -11.91 3.04 -8.83
C ARG A 120 -11.22 4.30 -8.33
N LEU A 121 -11.98 5.35 -8.00
CA LEU A 121 -11.44 6.61 -7.49
C LEU A 121 -10.74 6.40 -6.14
N ARG A 122 -11.34 5.64 -5.22
CA ARG A 122 -10.75 5.32 -3.92
C ARG A 122 -9.44 4.55 -4.07
N ASN A 123 -9.43 3.52 -4.92
CA ASN A 123 -8.22 2.74 -5.20
C ASN A 123 -7.12 3.62 -5.81
N ARG A 124 -7.48 4.50 -6.75
CA ARG A 124 -6.51 5.42 -7.37
C ARG A 124 -5.95 6.43 -6.37
N LYS A 125 -6.77 7.02 -5.50
CA LYS A 125 -6.32 7.94 -4.43
C LYS A 125 -5.41 7.23 -3.42
N ALA A 126 -5.73 5.99 -3.06
CA ALA A 126 -4.90 5.20 -2.14
C ALA A 126 -3.52 4.93 -2.75
N ALA A 127 -3.47 4.49 -4.02
CA ALA A 127 -2.22 4.28 -4.74
C ALA A 127 -1.43 5.59 -4.92
N GLU A 128 -2.09 6.68 -5.31
CA GLU A 128 -1.49 8.02 -5.45
C GLU A 128 -0.82 8.47 -4.14
N THR A 129 -1.48 8.28 -3.00
CA THR A 129 -0.93 8.67 -1.69
C THR A 129 0.33 7.86 -1.36
N GLN A 130 0.31 6.55 -1.61
CA GLN A 130 1.46 5.68 -1.37
C GLN A 130 2.64 6.01 -2.29
N LEU A 131 2.37 6.18 -3.59
CA LEU A 131 3.40 6.54 -4.58
C LEU A 131 3.98 7.93 -4.31
N SER A 132 3.14 8.91 -3.95
CA SER A 132 3.59 10.26 -3.61
C SER A 132 4.50 10.26 -2.37
N SER A 133 4.15 9.49 -1.34
CA SER A 133 5.02 9.30 -0.16
C SER A 133 6.36 8.67 -0.54
N PHE A 134 6.36 7.63 -1.39
CA PHE A 134 7.59 6.99 -1.87
C PHE A 134 8.47 7.96 -2.67
N ILE A 135 7.89 8.67 -3.63
CA ILE A 135 8.59 9.64 -4.49
C ILE A 135 9.22 10.76 -3.64
N THR A 136 8.48 11.30 -2.67
CA THR A 136 8.98 12.36 -1.78
C THR A 136 10.18 11.89 -0.96
N GLN A 137 10.20 10.63 -0.54
CA GLN A 137 11.30 10.06 0.23
C GLN A 137 12.53 9.77 -0.64
N ILE A 138 12.35 9.29 -1.87
CA ILE A 138 13.47 8.88 -2.72
C ILE A 138 14.10 10.01 -3.55
N VAL A 139 13.31 11.00 -3.98
CA VAL A 139 13.79 12.09 -4.84
C VAL A 139 14.80 12.95 -4.09
N VAL A 140 15.94 13.24 -4.70
CA VAL A 140 16.95 14.16 -4.16
C VAL A 140 16.83 15.50 -4.91
N PRO A 141 16.31 16.56 -4.26
CA PRO A 141 16.20 17.87 -4.91
C PRO A 141 17.58 18.44 -5.28
N PRO A 142 17.73 19.13 -6.41
CA PRO A 142 19.00 19.73 -6.82
C PRO A 142 19.48 20.80 -5.82
N GLU A 143 18.54 21.47 -5.15
CA GLU A 143 18.83 22.39 -4.05
C GLU A 143 19.57 21.69 -2.92
N LEU A 144 19.13 20.51 -2.49
CA LEU A 144 19.80 19.72 -1.46
C LEU A 144 21.23 19.35 -1.86
N ILE A 145 21.44 19.01 -3.14
CA ILE A 145 22.78 18.72 -3.69
C ILE A 145 23.68 19.96 -3.60
N SER A 146 23.20 21.12 -4.08
CA SER A 146 23.97 22.36 -4.05
C SER A 146 24.34 22.77 -2.62
N GLN A 147 23.40 22.69 -1.68
CA GLN A 147 23.62 23.07 -0.29
C GLN A 147 24.62 22.13 0.39
N ILE A 148 24.54 20.82 0.15
CA ILE A 148 25.51 19.85 0.68
C ILE A 148 26.92 20.12 0.12
N CYS A 149 27.02 20.45 -1.17
CA CYS A 149 28.31 20.64 -1.83
C CYS A 149 28.97 21.99 -1.54
N GLU A 150 28.19 23.06 -1.39
CA GLU A 150 28.70 24.45 -1.42
C GLU A 150 28.49 25.21 -0.11
N ALA A 151 27.42 24.93 0.66
CA ALA A 151 27.08 25.74 1.83
C ALA A 151 28.12 25.63 2.96
N GLU A 152 28.23 26.66 3.79
CA GLU A 152 29.08 26.59 4.99
C GLU A 152 28.51 25.59 6.01
N VAL A 153 29.39 24.94 6.78
CA VAL A 153 28.99 23.95 7.80
C VAL A 153 28.51 24.69 9.06
N ASP A 154 27.28 25.22 8.99
CA ASP A 154 26.60 25.95 10.06
C ASP A 154 25.45 25.13 10.69
N ALA A 155 24.60 25.79 11.49
CA ALA A 155 23.43 25.13 12.09
C ALA A 155 22.37 24.73 11.03
N SER A 156 22.30 25.48 9.92
CA SER A 156 21.40 25.23 8.80
C SER A 156 21.83 23.98 8.02
N TYR A 157 23.14 23.77 7.88
CA TYR A 157 23.75 22.59 7.27
C TYR A 157 23.34 21.29 7.95
N LEU A 158 23.15 21.30 9.27
CA LEU A 158 22.65 20.14 10.01
C LEU A 158 21.27 19.69 9.50
N GLY A 159 20.39 20.62 9.15
CA GLY A 159 19.09 20.31 8.58
C GLY A 159 19.22 19.57 7.23
N TYR A 160 20.13 20.01 6.37
CA TYR A 160 20.40 19.34 5.09
C TYR A 160 21.01 17.94 5.29
N VAL A 161 21.91 17.78 6.25
CA VAL A 161 22.51 16.49 6.61
C VAL A 161 21.47 15.51 7.17
N GLN A 162 20.53 15.97 7.98
CA GLN A 162 19.43 15.14 8.48
C GLN A 162 18.47 14.70 7.37
N GLN A 163 18.19 15.58 6.41
CA GLN A 163 17.40 15.21 5.23
C GLN A 163 18.12 14.16 4.39
N LEU A 164 19.43 14.32 4.17
CA LEU A 164 20.24 13.31 3.48
C LEU A 164 20.23 11.98 4.24
N ASP A 165 20.41 12.00 5.56
CA ASP A 165 20.41 10.81 6.41
C ASP A 165 19.10 10.01 6.29
N ALA A 166 17.95 10.70 6.35
CA ALA A 166 16.66 10.08 6.17
C ALA A 166 16.52 9.41 4.79
N LYS A 167 16.99 10.08 3.72
CA LYS A 167 16.95 9.55 2.35
C LYS A 167 17.89 8.35 2.16
N VAL A 168 19.10 8.41 2.70
CA VAL A 168 20.07 7.31 2.68
C VAL A 168 19.53 6.11 3.47
N SER A 169 18.92 6.34 4.63
CA SER A 169 18.32 5.29 5.46
C SER A 169 17.11 4.63 4.78
N PHE A 170 16.26 5.44 4.13
CA PHE A 170 15.13 4.93 3.36
C PHE A 170 15.55 4.10 2.16
N ALA A 171 16.60 4.51 1.43
CA ALA A 171 17.13 3.75 0.30
C ALA A 171 17.77 2.41 0.72
N LYS A 172 18.22 2.29 1.97
CA LYS A 172 18.81 1.07 2.55
C LYS A 172 17.79 0.08 3.10
N LEU A 173 16.50 0.44 3.19
CA LEU A 173 15.47 -0.50 3.64
C LEU A 173 15.31 -1.66 2.65
N GLU A 174 15.19 -2.89 3.15
CA GLU A 174 15.12 -4.10 2.32
C GLU A 174 13.90 -4.12 1.38
N SER A 175 12.77 -3.55 1.83
CA SER A 175 11.53 -3.44 1.07
C SER A 175 11.61 -2.42 -0.08
N THR A 176 12.44 -1.40 0.05
CA THR A 176 12.56 -0.30 -0.92
C THR A 176 13.75 -0.51 -1.85
N ALA A 177 14.83 -1.15 -1.37
CA ALA A 177 16.05 -1.43 -2.12
C ALA A 177 15.84 -2.33 -3.34
N MET A 178 14.80 -3.17 -3.33
CA MET A 178 14.41 -4.04 -4.45
C MET A 178 13.80 -3.27 -5.64
N THR A 179 13.49 -1.98 -5.49
CA THR A 179 12.87 -1.16 -6.53
C THR A 179 13.94 -0.55 -7.45
N SER A 180 13.73 -0.55 -8.76
CA SER A 180 14.66 0.03 -9.76
C SER A 180 15.02 1.49 -9.46
N ALA A 181 14.04 2.31 -9.06
CA ALA A 181 14.27 3.71 -8.71
C ALA A 181 15.26 3.90 -7.54
N CYS A 182 15.28 2.97 -6.57
CA CYS A 182 16.25 2.99 -5.46
C CYS A 182 17.64 2.60 -5.94
N ALA A 183 17.73 1.61 -6.84
CA ALA A 183 19.00 1.21 -7.43
C ALA A 183 19.64 2.34 -8.24
N ASP A 184 18.83 3.11 -8.97
CA ASP A 184 19.29 4.23 -9.80
C ASP A 184 19.79 5.42 -8.96
N ILE A 185 19.14 5.71 -7.82
CA ILE A 185 19.46 6.87 -6.96
C ILE A 185 20.52 6.54 -5.88
N ALA A 186 20.69 5.26 -5.54
CA ALA A 186 21.67 4.81 -4.57
C ALA A 186 23.10 5.35 -4.79
N PRO A 187 23.68 5.33 -6.02
CA PRO A 187 25.03 5.84 -6.22
C PRO A 187 25.15 7.35 -5.97
N GLU A 188 24.14 8.15 -6.34
CA GLU A 188 24.10 9.60 -6.09
C GLU A 188 23.98 9.91 -4.59
N LEU A 189 23.12 9.19 -3.88
CA LEU A 189 23.01 9.29 -2.42
C LEU A 189 24.33 8.94 -1.73
N GLU A 190 25.03 7.91 -2.22
CA GLU A 190 26.33 7.53 -1.67
C GLU A 190 27.43 8.55 -1.96
N LYS A 191 27.48 9.13 -3.15
CA LYS A 191 28.39 10.25 -3.46
C LYS A 191 28.13 11.45 -2.54
N LEU A 192 26.86 11.81 -2.32
CA LEU A 192 26.47 12.91 -1.44
C LEU A 192 26.81 12.61 0.02
N ARG A 193 26.63 11.37 0.47
CA ARG A 193 27.04 10.92 1.81
C ARG A 193 28.55 11.09 1.98
N LEU A 194 29.36 10.56 1.06
CA LEU A 194 30.82 10.69 1.12
C LEU A 194 31.28 12.15 1.12
N LYS A 195 30.68 13.00 0.27
CA LYS A 195 30.99 14.42 0.23
C LYS A 195 30.62 15.11 1.55
N SER A 196 29.45 14.83 2.11
CA SER A 196 29.00 15.37 3.40
C SER A 196 29.95 14.97 4.53
N VAL A 197 30.33 13.69 4.59
CA VAL A 197 31.29 13.16 5.56
C VAL A 197 32.63 13.90 5.48
N GLN A 198 33.16 14.09 4.26
CA GLN A 198 34.41 14.82 4.05
C GLN A 198 34.32 16.25 4.59
N ARG A 199 33.27 17.00 4.21
CA ARG A 199 33.11 18.41 4.62
C ARG A 199 32.94 18.56 6.12
N ILE A 200 32.14 17.70 6.76
CA ILE A 200 31.97 17.72 8.21
C ILE A 200 33.29 17.39 8.89
N ARG A 201 34.06 16.41 8.38
CA ARG A 201 35.38 16.06 8.92
C ARG A 201 36.33 17.24 8.83
N ASP A 202 36.50 17.84 7.66
CA ASP A 202 37.45 18.91 7.44
C ASP A 202 37.09 20.15 8.31
N PHE A 203 35.80 20.45 8.45
CA PHE A 203 35.31 21.49 9.38
C PHE A 203 35.65 21.18 10.85
N LEU A 204 35.39 19.95 11.32
CA LEU A 204 35.69 19.56 12.70
C LEU A 204 37.20 19.59 12.97
N LEU A 205 38.02 19.08 12.05
CA LEU A 205 39.48 19.10 12.17
C LEU A 205 40.04 20.52 12.18
N GLU A 206 39.52 21.41 11.34
CA GLU A 206 39.91 22.82 11.35
C GLU A 206 39.59 23.48 12.70
N ARG A 207 38.41 23.20 13.27
CA ARG A 207 38.02 23.72 14.58
C ARG A 207 38.87 23.16 15.71
N VAL A 208 39.19 21.88 15.68
CA VAL A 208 40.12 21.25 16.64
C VAL A 208 41.54 21.83 16.49
N GLY A 209 42.02 22.07 15.27
CA GLY A 209 43.30 22.73 15.02
C GLY A 209 43.38 24.15 15.57
N ARG A 210 42.27 24.91 15.55
CA ARG A 210 42.17 26.23 16.20
C ARG A 210 42.23 26.12 17.73
N LEU A 211 41.66 25.08 18.32
CA LEU A 211 41.74 24.81 19.77
C LEU A 211 43.19 24.55 20.23
N LYS A 212 44.04 23.98 19.37
CA LYS A 212 45.47 23.75 19.65
C LYS A 212 46.32 25.05 19.70
N ARG A 213 45.76 26.23 19.37
CA ARG A 213 46.47 27.51 19.47
C ARG A 213 46.44 28.05 20.90
N ARG A 214 47.62 28.34 21.46
CA ARG A 214 47.93 28.69 22.87
C ARG A 214 47.16 29.86 23.51
N MET A 215 46.21 30.52 22.85
CA MET A 215 45.49 31.71 23.34
C MET A 215 43.97 31.66 23.08
N THR A 216 43.37 30.47 23.02
CA THR A 216 41.93 30.33 22.78
C THR A 216 41.20 30.00 24.09
N ASN A 217 40.21 30.81 24.48
CA ASN A 217 39.36 30.55 25.64
C ASN A 217 38.49 29.31 25.38
N THR A 218 38.89 28.17 25.96
CA THR A 218 38.29 26.85 25.77
C THR A 218 36.84 26.76 26.25
N GLN A 219 36.46 27.54 27.28
CA GLN A 219 35.10 27.56 27.84
C GLN A 219 34.04 28.18 26.90
N ILE A 220 34.38 29.26 26.20
CA ILE A 220 33.44 29.97 25.31
C ILE A 220 33.14 29.14 24.06
N LEU A 221 34.09 28.32 23.60
CA LEU A 221 33.96 27.45 22.41
C LEU A 221 33.21 26.14 22.67
N GLN A 222 33.33 25.53 23.85
CA GLN A 222 32.56 24.33 24.20
C GLN A 222 31.04 24.57 24.18
N ASN A 223 30.60 25.72 24.73
CA ASN A 223 29.18 26.08 24.81
C ASN A 223 28.60 26.63 23.49
N SER A 224 29.42 27.30 22.66
CA SER A 224 28.93 27.97 21.45
C SER A 224 29.13 27.19 20.14
N VAL A 225 30.06 26.23 20.09
CA VAL A 225 30.46 25.54 18.86
C VAL A 225 30.18 24.04 18.96
N LEU A 226 30.82 23.29 19.86
CA LEU A 226 30.76 21.81 19.85
C LEU A 226 29.38 21.22 20.20
N LEU A 227 28.65 21.82 21.14
CA LEU A 227 27.29 21.36 21.50
C LEU A 227 26.27 21.57 20.37
N LYS A 228 26.42 22.62 19.55
CA LYS A 228 25.51 22.90 18.42
C LYS A 228 25.64 21.89 17.29
N TYR A 229 26.81 21.27 17.13
CA TYR A 229 27.10 20.30 16.06
C TYR A 229 26.97 18.83 16.49
N LYS A 230 26.34 18.56 17.63
CA LYS A 230 26.08 17.18 18.11
C LYS A 230 25.44 16.30 17.04
N GLY A 231 24.52 16.85 16.24
CA GLY A 231 23.86 16.13 15.16
C GLY A 231 24.80 15.77 13.99
N LEU A 232 25.76 16.63 13.66
CA LEU A 232 26.76 16.35 12.62
C LEU A 232 27.69 15.22 13.03
N TYR A 233 28.03 15.17 14.32
CA TYR A 233 28.81 14.06 14.86
C TYR A 233 28.03 12.75 14.83
N ALA A 234 26.75 12.75 15.23
CA ALA A 234 25.91 11.55 15.19
C ALA A 234 25.81 10.97 13.77
N PHE A 235 25.71 11.85 12.77
CA PHE A 235 25.75 11.48 11.36
C PHE A 235 27.10 10.88 10.93
N LEU A 236 28.24 11.46 11.36
CA LEU A 236 29.55 10.85 11.09
C LEU A 236 29.68 9.47 11.72
N GLN A 237 29.13 9.27 12.92
CA GLN A 237 29.18 7.98 13.61
C GLN A 237 28.36 6.89 12.90
N SER A 238 27.19 7.23 12.36
CA SER A 238 26.35 6.27 11.64
C SER A 238 26.85 5.96 10.24
N HIS A 239 27.47 6.94 9.57
CA HIS A 239 27.86 6.81 8.16
C HIS A 239 29.34 6.60 7.90
N ALA A 240 30.24 6.89 8.84
CA ALA A 240 31.67 6.75 8.64
C ALA A 240 32.42 6.47 9.96
N PRO A 241 32.36 5.23 10.48
CA PRO A 241 33.09 4.84 11.69
C PRO A 241 34.62 5.02 11.55
N ASP A 242 35.14 4.98 10.33
CA ASP A 242 36.57 5.23 10.02
C ASP A 242 37.00 6.68 10.32
N VAL A 243 36.07 7.64 10.35
CA VAL A 243 36.43 9.01 10.75
C VAL A 243 36.80 9.06 12.24
N LYS A 244 36.20 8.20 13.06
CA LYS A 244 36.59 8.03 14.47
C LYS A 244 38.02 7.47 14.57
N THR A 245 38.39 6.51 13.72
CA THR A 245 39.74 5.94 13.74
C THR A 245 40.78 6.94 13.26
N VAL A 246 40.49 7.74 12.22
CA VAL A 246 41.37 8.81 11.75
C VAL A 246 41.63 9.86 12.84
N PHE A 247 40.59 10.29 13.57
CA PHE A 247 40.76 11.22 14.68
C PHE A 247 41.60 10.63 15.82
N VAL A 248 41.38 9.35 16.14
CA VAL A 248 42.18 8.61 17.13
C VAL A 248 43.65 8.54 16.73
N GLU A 249 43.93 8.25 15.46
CA GLU A 249 45.29 8.20 14.93
C GLU A 249 45.95 9.58 14.94
N GLU A 250 45.27 10.64 14.50
CA GLU A 250 45.81 12.01 14.50
C GLU A 250 46.14 12.49 15.91
N GLN A 251 45.26 12.23 16.88
CA GLN A 251 45.49 12.58 18.28
C GLN A 251 46.67 11.79 18.88
N LEU A 252 46.83 10.53 18.50
CA LEU A 252 47.92 9.69 18.97
C LEU A 252 49.27 10.09 18.34
N LEU A 253 49.27 10.50 17.07
CA LEU A 253 50.46 10.92 16.33
C LEU A 253 51.07 12.23 16.82
N ALA A 254 50.28 13.12 17.44
CA ALA A 254 50.74 14.42 17.91
C ALA A 254 51.94 14.31 18.87
N ASP A 255 51.89 13.37 19.82
CA ASP A 255 52.94 13.19 20.83
C ASP A 255 53.69 11.85 20.71
N ASN A 256 53.07 10.81 20.12
CA ASN A 256 53.65 9.46 20.03
C ASN A 256 54.11 9.08 18.63
N GLY A 257 54.07 10.02 17.67
CA GLY A 257 54.34 9.77 16.25
C GLY A 257 55.68 9.11 15.98
N LYS A 258 56.75 9.50 16.68
CA LYS A 258 58.10 8.93 16.52
C LYS A 258 58.18 7.46 16.95
N MET A 259 57.53 7.11 18.06
CA MET A 259 57.46 5.72 18.53
C MET A 259 56.64 4.86 17.57
N ILE A 260 55.52 5.39 17.06
CA ILE A 260 54.67 4.68 16.10
C ILE A 260 55.38 4.46 14.77
N SER A 261 56.08 5.46 14.23
CA SER A 261 56.87 5.31 13.01
C SER A 261 57.99 4.29 13.20
N PHE A 262 58.65 4.29 14.36
CA PHE A 262 59.69 3.31 14.68
C PHE A 262 59.12 1.88 14.74
N VAL A 263 57.99 1.67 15.43
CA VAL A 263 57.32 0.37 15.47
C VAL A 263 56.95 -0.11 14.06
N LYS A 264 56.36 0.75 13.23
CA LYS A 264 55.98 0.40 11.85
C LYS A 264 57.18 0.05 10.95
N GLN A 265 58.36 0.64 11.20
CA GLN A 265 59.57 0.40 10.42
C GLN A 265 60.38 -0.80 10.93
N ALA A 266 60.44 -1.00 12.26
CA ALA A 266 61.23 -2.05 12.90
C ALA A 266 60.50 -3.40 12.95
N GLU A 267 59.17 -3.41 12.98
CA GLU A 267 58.36 -4.63 13.00
C GLU A 267 58.58 -5.57 11.80
N PRO A 268 58.60 -5.10 10.53
CA PRO A 268 58.89 -6.00 9.39
C PRO A 268 60.32 -6.57 9.41
N LEU A 269 61.25 -5.91 10.11
CA LEU A 269 62.66 -6.30 10.20
C LEU A 269 62.94 -7.34 11.31
N LEU A 270 62.01 -7.49 12.25
CA LEU A 270 62.15 -8.38 13.42
C LEU A 270 61.10 -9.50 13.47
N VAL A 271 60.32 -9.68 12.39
CA VAL A 271 59.35 -10.78 12.29
C VAL A 271 60.04 -12.14 12.46
N PRO A 272 59.44 -13.12 13.17
CA PRO A 272 59.97 -14.48 13.25
C PRO A 272 60.19 -15.07 11.84
N GLY A 273 61.45 -15.28 11.45
CA GLY A 273 61.85 -15.75 10.12
C GLY A 273 62.52 -14.69 9.22
N ALA A 274 62.70 -13.46 9.69
CA ALA A 274 63.44 -12.42 8.97
C ALA A 274 64.96 -12.75 8.87
N PRO A 275 65.63 -12.36 7.76
CA PRO A 275 67.07 -12.51 7.62
C PRO A 275 67.85 -11.85 8.78
N PRO A 276 68.92 -12.49 9.29
CA PRO A 276 69.72 -11.92 10.39
C PRO A 276 70.37 -10.56 10.03
N GLU A 277 70.52 -10.25 8.75
CA GLU A 277 70.98 -8.94 8.26
C GLU A 277 69.95 -7.82 8.47
N ASP A 278 68.65 -8.14 8.48
CA ASP A 278 67.58 -7.15 8.66
C ASP A 278 67.43 -6.75 10.13
N ALA A 279 67.65 -7.69 11.05
CA ALA A 279 67.73 -7.41 12.48
C ALA A 279 68.89 -6.46 12.85
N ALA A 280 69.96 -6.44 12.05
CA ALA A 280 71.09 -5.53 12.23
C ALA A 280 70.80 -4.10 11.73
N LYS A 281 69.78 -3.91 10.87
CA LYS A 281 69.34 -2.59 10.37
C LYS A 281 68.46 -1.83 11.38
N VAL A 282 68.01 -2.50 12.44
CA VAL A 282 67.20 -1.86 13.49
C VAL A 282 68.06 -0.91 14.30
N ASP A 283 67.68 0.37 14.33
CA ASP A 283 68.37 1.40 15.10
C ASP A 283 68.14 1.22 16.60
N LYS A 284 69.09 0.54 17.23
CA LYS A 284 69.12 0.27 18.68
C LYS A 284 69.31 1.55 19.52
N GLY A 285 69.95 2.59 18.97
CA GLY A 285 70.14 3.88 19.63
C GLY A 285 68.83 4.69 19.66
N ALA A 286 68.10 4.70 18.55
CA ALA A 286 66.76 5.28 18.50
C ALA A 286 65.80 4.56 19.45
N MET A 287 65.89 3.23 19.56
CA MET A 287 65.08 2.44 20.51
C MET A 287 65.33 2.85 21.97
N GLU A 288 66.60 3.06 22.37
CA GLU A 288 66.94 3.55 23.70
C GLU A 288 66.41 4.96 23.95
N HIS A 289 66.62 5.88 23.00
CA HIS A 289 66.14 7.26 23.09
C HIS A 289 64.61 7.33 23.22
N LEU A 290 63.88 6.58 22.39
CA LEU A 290 62.42 6.51 22.44
C LEU A 290 61.90 5.93 23.76
N THR A 291 62.60 4.92 24.31
CA THR A 291 62.24 4.34 25.61
C THR A 291 62.36 5.36 26.73
N ARG A 292 63.47 6.11 26.78
CA ARG A 292 63.68 7.16 27.78
C ARG A 292 62.71 8.32 27.58
N GLU A 293 62.53 8.79 26.36
CA GLU A 293 61.60 9.89 26.05
C GLU A 293 60.15 9.54 26.43
N PHE A 294 59.72 8.31 26.17
CA PHE A 294 58.40 7.83 26.59
C PHE A 294 58.31 7.75 28.12
N TYR A 295 59.32 7.19 28.79
CA TYR A 295 59.36 7.08 30.26
C TYR A 295 59.26 8.43 30.97
N ASP A 296 59.86 9.48 30.42
CA ASP A 296 59.83 10.81 31.02
C ASP A 296 58.49 11.53 30.79
N LYS A 297 57.82 11.25 29.67
CA LYS A 297 56.66 12.04 29.21
C LYS A 297 55.31 11.32 29.25
N TRP A 298 55.26 9.99 29.47
CA TRP A 298 54.02 9.22 29.31
C TRP A 298 52.86 9.71 30.19
N LYS A 299 53.11 10.10 31.45
CA LYS A 299 52.05 10.65 32.33
C LYS A 299 51.51 11.97 31.80
N ALA A 300 52.41 12.90 31.48
CA ALA A 300 52.05 14.19 30.92
C ALA A 300 51.34 14.06 29.56
N GLY A 301 51.73 13.06 28.75
CA GLY A 301 51.09 12.72 27.48
C GLY A 301 49.68 12.15 27.67
N ILE A 302 49.46 11.24 28.61
CA ILE A 302 48.10 10.73 28.93
C ILE A 302 47.21 11.85 29.45
N GLU A 303 47.73 12.72 30.32
CA GLU A 303 47.00 13.89 30.80
C GLU A 303 46.68 14.88 29.67
N ALA A 304 47.60 15.09 28.73
CA ALA A 304 47.37 15.93 27.56
C ALA A 304 46.27 15.34 26.67
N ILE A 305 46.32 14.04 26.38
CA ILE A 305 45.27 13.33 25.62
C ILE A 305 43.92 13.44 26.35
N HIS A 306 43.90 13.22 27.67
CA HIS A 306 42.68 13.37 28.47
C HIS A 306 42.13 14.79 28.37
N ARG A 307 42.96 15.82 28.61
CA ARG A 307 42.55 17.23 28.50
C ARG A 307 42.04 17.55 27.10
N ASP A 308 42.75 17.15 26.06
CA ASP A 308 42.38 17.43 24.67
C ASP A 308 41.05 16.76 24.30
N VAL A 309 40.80 15.53 24.75
CA VAL A 309 39.54 14.83 24.50
C VAL A 309 38.40 15.44 25.32
N VAL A 310 38.59 15.75 26.59
CA VAL A 310 37.60 16.47 27.42
C VAL A 310 37.30 17.84 26.81
N GLN A 311 38.31 18.54 26.29
CA GLN A 311 38.17 19.87 25.71
C GLN A 311 37.51 19.84 24.33
N SER A 312 37.78 18.81 23.53
CA SER A 312 37.27 18.66 22.16
C SER A 312 35.90 18.00 22.08
N PHE A 313 35.44 17.29 23.12
CA PHE A 313 34.16 16.57 23.08
C PHE A 313 33.28 16.89 24.29
N SER A 314 32.15 17.54 24.03
CA SER A 314 31.12 17.87 25.04
C SER A 314 30.17 16.71 25.36
N ASN A 315 30.08 15.69 24.49
CA ASN A 315 29.30 14.49 24.77
C ASN A 315 30.13 13.52 25.62
N PHE A 316 29.78 13.42 26.90
CA PHE A 316 30.47 12.60 27.89
C PHE A 316 30.70 11.15 27.44
N LYS A 317 29.66 10.47 26.96
CA LYS A 317 29.75 9.06 26.56
C LYS A 317 30.70 8.87 25.39
N LEU A 318 30.70 9.83 24.48
CA LEU A 318 31.50 9.80 23.27
C LEU A 318 32.95 10.20 23.50
N GLY A 319 33.20 11.29 24.24
CA GLY A 319 34.54 11.71 24.63
C GLY A 319 35.23 10.59 25.43
N MET A 320 34.47 9.93 26.31
CA MET A 320 34.92 8.74 27.02
C MET A 320 35.26 7.59 26.09
N ASP A 321 34.42 7.29 25.09
CA ASP A 321 34.68 6.22 24.12
C ASP A 321 35.89 6.52 23.21
N ILE A 322 36.09 7.78 22.83
CA ILE A 322 37.27 8.22 22.05
C ILE A 322 38.52 8.15 22.92
N LEU A 323 38.47 8.66 24.15
CA LEU A 323 39.58 8.59 25.09
C LEU A 323 40.02 7.14 25.31
N LYS A 324 39.05 6.25 25.60
CA LYS A 324 39.32 4.82 25.75
C LYS A 324 40.02 4.26 24.51
N GLN A 325 39.54 4.61 23.31
CA GLN A 325 40.09 4.11 22.07
C GLN A 325 41.51 4.63 21.79
N VAL A 326 41.79 5.92 22.04
CA VAL A 326 43.14 6.52 21.93
C VAL A 326 44.10 5.87 22.93
N LEU A 327 43.71 5.77 24.20
CA LEU A 327 44.57 5.19 25.24
C LEU A 327 44.78 3.67 25.03
N THR A 328 43.77 2.96 24.52
CA THR A 328 43.91 1.55 24.15
C THR A 328 44.89 1.39 23.00
N GLN A 329 44.80 2.24 21.97
CA GLN A 329 45.75 2.22 20.87
C GLN A 329 47.17 2.57 21.33
N LEU A 330 47.33 3.56 22.22
CA LEU A 330 48.63 3.87 22.82
C LEU A 330 49.22 2.64 23.53
N LEU A 331 48.42 1.94 24.33
CA LEU A 331 48.84 0.73 25.03
C LEU A 331 49.25 -0.37 24.05
N LEU A 332 48.51 -0.57 22.96
CA LEU A 332 48.83 -1.57 21.93
C LEU A 332 50.15 -1.25 21.22
N TYR A 333 50.36 -0.01 20.80
CA TYR A 333 51.62 0.41 20.18
C TYR A 333 52.81 0.28 21.13
N TYR A 334 52.63 0.66 22.41
CA TYR A 334 53.69 0.51 23.41
C TYR A 334 54.00 -0.96 23.72
N THR A 335 52.97 -1.82 23.78
CA THR A 335 53.17 -3.27 23.96
C THR A 335 53.96 -3.87 22.81
N ARG A 336 53.60 -3.54 21.57
CA ARG A 336 54.35 -3.95 20.37
C ARG A 336 55.78 -3.42 20.39
N PHE A 337 55.98 -2.17 20.78
CA PHE A 337 57.31 -1.59 20.93
C PHE A 337 58.17 -2.37 21.94
N LEU A 338 57.61 -2.76 23.10
CA LEU A 338 58.34 -3.56 24.08
C LEU A 338 58.68 -4.97 23.57
N ASP A 339 57.82 -5.57 22.76
CA ASP A 339 58.12 -6.86 22.16
C ASP A 339 59.27 -6.76 21.14
N LEU A 340 59.33 -5.67 20.37
CA LEU A 340 60.48 -5.38 19.51
C LEU A 340 61.76 -5.15 20.33
N VAL A 341 61.68 -4.48 21.48
CA VAL A 341 62.82 -4.31 22.39
C VAL A 341 63.34 -5.66 22.90
N LYS A 342 62.45 -6.58 23.30
CA LYS A 342 62.84 -7.93 23.72
C LYS A 342 63.49 -8.72 22.59
N GLN A 343 62.98 -8.60 21.37
CA GLN A 343 63.53 -9.28 20.19
C GLN A 343 64.91 -8.72 19.80
N ALA A 344 65.11 -7.40 19.89
CA ALA A 344 66.38 -6.74 19.57
C ALA A 344 67.46 -6.94 20.65
N PHE A 345 67.07 -7.23 21.89
CA PHE A 345 67.96 -7.45 23.05
C PHE A 345 67.62 -8.75 23.80
N PRO A 346 68.00 -9.94 23.27
CA PRO A 346 67.71 -11.23 23.89
C PRO A 346 68.31 -11.42 25.30
N HIS A 347 69.41 -10.73 25.58
CA HIS A 347 70.09 -10.77 26.89
C HIS A 347 69.69 -9.62 27.83
N GLY A 348 68.66 -8.86 27.47
CA GLY A 348 68.19 -7.70 28.21
C GLY A 348 68.78 -6.38 27.69
N PRO A 349 67.97 -5.31 27.59
CA PRO A 349 68.44 -4.01 27.13
C PRO A 349 69.21 -3.26 28.24
N PRO A 350 70.25 -2.49 27.90
CA PRO A 350 71.04 -1.72 28.87
C PRO A 350 70.23 -0.60 29.56
N PHE A 351 69.08 -0.22 28.99
CA PHE A 351 68.18 0.80 29.48
C PHE A 351 66.93 0.23 30.19
N ALA A 352 66.99 -1.02 30.68
CA ALA A 352 65.85 -1.70 31.31
C ALA A 352 65.17 -0.88 32.44
N GLN A 353 65.92 -0.03 33.15
CA GLN A 353 65.39 0.85 34.20
C GLN A 353 64.40 1.92 33.71
N TYR A 354 64.42 2.24 32.41
CA TYR A 354 63.50 3.20 31.77
C TYR A 354 62.34 2.50 31.06
N ILE A 355 62.21 1.17 31.17
CA ILE A 355 61.07 0.46 30.62
C ILE A 355 59.89 0.57 31.57
N LEU A 356 58.85 1.28 31.13
CA LEU A 356 57.58 1.34 31.86
C LEU A 356 56.86 -0.01 31.76
N SER A 357 56.41 -0.55 32.89
CA SER A 357 55.68 -1.82 32.89
C SER A 357 54.26 -1.66 32.31
N ILE A 358 53.81 -2.65 31.53
CA ILE A 358 52.46 -2.70 30.97
C ILE A 358 51.38 -2.58 32.06
N PRO A 359 51.47 -3.27 33.22
CA PRO A 359 50.51 -3.10 34.31
C PRO A 359 50.43 -1.67 34.85
N THR A 360 51.57 -0.97 34.97
CA THR A 360 51.60 0.43 35.43
C THR A 360 50.89 1.36 34.44
N LEU A 361 51.22 1.24 33.15
CA LEU A 361 50.57 2.03 32.10
C LEU A 361 49.07 1.75 32.02
N MET A 362 48.67 0.48 32.12
CA MET A 362 47.27 0.07 32.09
C MET A 362 46.48 0.59 33.29
N ASN A 363 47.08 0.63 34.49
CA ASN A 363 46.42 1.14 35.68
C ASN A 363 46.16 2.65 35.57
N GLU A 364 47.12 3.40 35.04
CA GLU A 364 46.96 4.83 34.77
C GLU A 364 45.88 5.09 33.72
N ILE A 365 45.88 4.33 32.61
CA ILE A 365 44.81 4.40 31.59
C ILE A 365 43.44 4.12 32.21
N LYS A 366 43.33 3.13 33.11
CA LYS A 366 42.08 2.83 33.83
C LYS A 366 41.66 3.96 34.76
N HIS A 367 42.61 4.66 35.39
CA HIS A 367 42.34 5.82 36.23
C HIS A 367 41.71 6.97 35.43
N PHE A 368 42.33 7.38 34.31
CA PHE A 368 41.76 8.40 33.41
C PHE A 368 40.51 7.94 32.69
N SER A 369 40.34 6.62 32.49
CA SER A 369 39.11 6.06 31.94
C SER A 369 37.94 6.03 32.95
N ARG A 370 38.21 6.18 34.25
CA ARG A 370 37.20 6.18 35.33
C ARG A 370 36.85 7.59 35.81
N ASN A 371 37.77 8.54 35.65
CA ASN A 371 37.68 9.89 36.22
C ASN A 371 37.41 11.00 35.18
N PHE A 372 36.71 10.66 34.09
CA PHE A 372 36.31 11.63 33.07
C PHE A 372 35.16 12.53 33.55
#